data_AF-A0A7C4FA31-F1
#
_entry.id   AF-A0A7C4FA31-F1
#
_cell.length_a   1.000
_cell.length_b   1.000
_cell.length_c   1.000
_cell.angle_alpha   90.00
_cell.angle_beta   90.00
_cell.angle_gamma   90.00
#
_symmetry.space_group_name_H-M   'P 1'
#
loop_
_entity.id
_entity.type
_entity.pdbx_description
1 polymer ?
#
loop_
_entity_poly.entity_id
_entity_poly.type
_entity_poly.pdbx_seq_one_letter_code
_entity_poly.pdbx_strand_id
1 'polypeptide(L)'
;MTGDIDSAIEEYLRMMFGDMVRATIKMQKKKLGLNGKSELTRDEYLKLAEEIRKVCTGMSGEEFAKKIHEGLIKIIEQKLNQAS
;
A
#
# COMPACT_ATOMS: atom_id res chain seq x y z
N MET A 1 1.04 -11.12 -12.36
CA MET A 1 1.90 -9.91 -12.51
C MET A 1 1.74 -8.98 -11.30
N THR A 2 1.99 -9.48 -10.09
CA THR A 2 1.85 -8.72 -8.82
C THR A 2 3.01 -7.80 -8.51
N GLY A 3 4.20 -8.07 -9.07
CA GLY A 3 5.38 -7.20 -8.93
C GLY A 3 5.15 -5.78 -9.46
N ASP A 4 4.16 -5.58 -10.33
CA ASP A 4 3.74 -4.27 -10.81
C ASP A 4 2.95 -3.49 -9.74
N ILE A 5 2.06 -4.17 -9.00
CA ILE A 5 1.24 -3.53 -7.95
C ILE A 5 2.11 -3.04 -6.79
N ASP A 6 3.01 -3.90 -6.31
CA ASP A 6 3.93 -3.55 -5.22
C ASP A 6 4.81 -2.34 -5.60
N SER A 7 5.32 -2.32 -6.84
CA SER A 7 6.15 -1.22 -7.34
C SER A 7 5.35 0.08 -7.46
N ALA A 8 4.10 0.01 -7.96
CA ALA A 8 3.23 1.18 -8.08
C ALA A 8 2.84 1.76 -6.70
N ILE A 9 2.59 0.90 -5.71
CA ILE A 9 2.36 1.30 -4.32
C ILE A 9 3.62 1.96 -3.74
N GLU A 10 4.80 1.36 -3.95
CA GLU A 10 6.08 1.93 -3.51
C GLU A 10 6.31 3.33 -4.12
N GLU A 11 6.09 3.50 -5.42
CA GLU A 11 6.29 4.77 -6.10
C GLU A 11 5.33 5.85 -5.57
N TYR A 12 4.04 5.51 -5.45
CA TYR A 12 3.04 6.43 -4.91
C TYR A 12 3.36 6.88 -3.48
N LEU A 13 3.84 5.96 -2.64
CA LEU A 13 4.14 6.25 -1.24
C LEU A 13 5.52 6.88 -1.03
N ARG A 14 6.40 6.84 -2.03
CA ARG A 14 7.73 7.44 -1.96
C ARG A 14 7.67 8.95 -1.76
N MET A 15 6.64 9.63 -2.26
CA MET A 15 6.46 11.07 -2.02
C MET A 15 6.29 11.42 -0.54
N MET A 16 5.86 10.46 0.28
CA MET A 16 5.68 10.66 1.72
C MET A 16 6.80 10.06 2.56
N PHE A 17 7.13 8.80 2.28
CA PHE A 17 8.08 8.05 3.10
C PHE A 17 9.52 8.14 2.59
N GLY A 18 9.74 8.74 1.41
CA GLY A 18 11.05 8.80 0.77
C GLY A 18 11.69 7.41 0.69
N ASP A 19 12.93 7.31 1.13
CA ASP A 19 13.70 6.06 1.14
C ASP A 19 13.16 5.02 2.14
N MET A 20 12.36 5.43 3.13
CA MET A 20 11.76 4.53 4.12
C MET A 20 10.57 3.75 3.57
N VAL A 21 10.07 4.06 2.37
CA VAL A 21 8.84 3.47 1.82
C VAL A 21 8.86 1.93 1.84
N ARG A 22 9.98 1.32 1.46
CA ARG A 22 10.15 -0.13 1.45
C ARG A 22 10.09 -0.73 2.85
N ALA A 23 10.74 -0.07 3.81
CA ALA A 23 10.73 -0.50 5.21
C ALA A 23 9.32 -0.39 5.81
N THR A 24 8.61 0.70 5.53
CA THR A 24 7.23 0.92 5.98
C THR A 24 6.30 -0.14 5.41
N ILE A 25 6.32 -0.39 4.10
CA ILE A 25 5.49 -1.42 3.47
C ILE A 25 5.82 -2.81 4.02
N LYS A 26 7.11 -3.15 4.15
CA LYS A 26 7.56 -4.42 4.73
C LYS A 26 7.08 -4.58 6.17
N MET A 27 7.12 -3.52 6.98
CA MET A 27 6.62 -3.54 8.35
C MET A 27 5.11 -3.79 8.41
N GLN A 28 4.32 -3.13 7.56
CA GLN A 28 2.87 -3.34 7.50
C GLN A 28 2.53 -4.75 6.97
N LYS A 29 3.22 -5.22 5.93
CA LYS A 29 3.08 -6.60 5.45
C LYS A 29 3.41 -7.62 6.54
N LYS A 30 4.47 -7.39 7.33
CA LYS A 30 4.82 -8.25 8.47
C LYS A 30 3.72 -8.25 9.53
N LYS A 31 3.16 -7.09 9.88
CA LYS A 31 2.06 -6.96 10.85
C LYS A 31 0.82 -7.74 10.42
N LEU A 32 0.54 -7.77 9.11
CA LEU A 32 -0.59 -8.50 8.52
C LEU A 32 -0.30 -9.98 8.24
N GLY A 33 0.90 -10.49 8.53
CA GLY A 33 1.28 -11.87 8.18
C GLY A 33 1.45 -12.12 6.68
N LEU A 34 1.65 -11.05 5.90
CA LEU A 34 1.81 -11.07 4.44
C LEU A 34 3.28 -11.11 3.99
N ASN A 35 4.22 -10.96 4.94
CA ASN A 35 5.64 -10.95 4.64
C ASN A 35 6.09 -12.34 4.15
N GLY A 36 6.73 -12.39 2.98
CA GLY A 36 7.16 -13.63 2.33
C GLY A 36 6.15 -14.24 1.36
N LYS A 37 4.96 -13.65 1.21
CA LYS A 37 4.05 -14.00 0.13
C LYS A 37 4.55 -13.42 -1.19
N SER A 38 4.70 -14.29 -2.19
CA SER A 38 5.08 -13.89 -3.56
C SER A 38 3.95 -13.13 -4.26
N GLU A 39 2.69 -13.42 -3.91
CA GLU A 39 1.51 -12.79 -4.48
C GLU A 39 0.48 -12.52 -3.37
N LEU A 40 -0.05 -11.30 -3.36
CA LEU A 40 -1.12 -10.88 -2.47
C LEU A 40 -2.45 -10.85 -3.22
N THR A 41 -3.53 -11.25 -2.57
CA THR A 41 -4.88 -11.12 -3.11
C THR A 41 -5.36 -9.68 -3.04
N ARG A 42 -6.46 -9.36 -3.75
CA ARG A 42 -7.12 -8.05 -3.67
C ARG A 42 -7.38 -7.62 -2.22
N ASP A 43 -7.97 -8.51 -1.43
CA ASP A 43 -8.32 -8.22 -0.04
C ASP A 43 -7.09 -7.96 0.83
N GLU A 44 -5.98 -8.63 0.54
CA GLU A 44 -4.71 -8.42 1.25
C GLU A 44 -4.09 -7.07 0.92
N TYR A 45 -4.17 -6.65 -0.35
CA TYR A 45 -3.77 -5.31 -0.76
C TYR A 45 -4.65 -4.22 -0.13
N LEU A 46 -5.96 -4.43 -0.05
CA LEU A 46 -6.87 -3.50 0.61
C LEU A 46 -6.58 -3.39 2.12
N LYS A 47 -6.29 -4.51 2.79
CA LYS A 47 -5.83 -4.50 4.20
C LYS A 47 -4.51 -3.75 4.36
N LEU A 48 -3.56 -3.94 3.44
CA LEU A 48 -2.29 -3.21 3.44
C LEU A 48 -2.51 -1.70 3.29
N ALA A 49 -3.37 -1.28 2.37
CA ALA A 49 -3.72 0.13 2.18
C ALA A 49 -4.33 0.75 3.45
N GLU A 50 -5.19 0.02 4.15
CA GLU A 50 -5.79 0.47 5.41
C GLU A 50 -4.75 0.61 6.54
N GLU A 51 -3.79 -0.32 6.65
CA GLU A 51 -2.70 -0.17 7.62
C GLU A 51 -1.81 1.03 7.31
N ILE A 52 -1.53 1.29 6.03
CA ILE A 52 -0.80 2.51 5.62
C ILE A 52 -1.61 3.77 5.93
N ARG A 53 -2.93 3.76 5.72
CA ARG A 53 -3.82 4.87 6.12
C ARG A 53 -3.66 5.18 7.60
N LYS A 54 -3.70 4.17 8.47
CA LYS A 54 -3.53 4.36 9.93
C LYS A 54 -2.18 4.99 10.29
N VAL A 55 -1.11 4.57 9.63
CA VAL A 55 0.21 5.20 9.80
C VAL A 55 0.17 6.67 9.39
N CYS A 56 -0.41 6.97 8.22
CA CYS A 56 -0.52 8.35 7.73
C CYS A 56 -1.40 9.22 8.62
N THR A 57 -2.47 8.67 9.21
CA THR A 57 -3.34 9.40 10.15
C THR A 57 -2.54 9.88 11.36
N GLY A 58 -1.67 9.03 11.90
CA GLY A 58 -0.82 9.40 13.04
C GLY A 58 0.27 10.43 12.71
N MET A 59 0.70 10.53 11.45
CA MET A 59 1.79 11.43 11.03
C MET A 59 1.30 12.79 10.51
N SER A 60 0.18 12.80 9.79
CA SER A 60 -0.23 13.95 8.97
C SER A 60 -1.72 14.28 9.09
N GLY A 61 -2.43 13.60 9.99
CA GLY A 61 -3.86 13.81 10.23
C GLY A 61 -4.78 13.03 9.29
N GLU A 62 -6.06 12.99 9.66
CA GLU A 62 -7.07 12.14 9.01
C GLU A 62 -7.36 12.54 7.55
N GLU A 63 -7.42 13.83 7.25
CA GLU A 63 -7.76 14.31 5.90
C GLU A 63 -6.72 13.88 4.86
N PHE A 64 -5.45 13.99 5.22
CA PHE A 64 -4.36 13.58 4.36
C PHE A 64 -4.31 12.04 4.21
N ALA A 65 -4.48 11.31 5.32
CA ALA A 65 -4.53 9.86 5.31
C ALA A 65 -5.64 9.31 4.40
N LYS A 66 -6.81 9.96 4.37
CA LYS A 66 -7.91 9.60 3.45
C LYS A 66 -7.48 9.70 1.98
N LYS A 67 -6.82 10.80 1.59
CA LYS A 67 -6.33 10.99 0.20
C LYS A 67 -5.31 9.93 -0.20
N ILE A 68 -4.42 9.55 0.72
CA ILE A 68 -3.47 8.45 0.49
C ILE A 68 -4.20 7.14 0.28
N HIS A 69 -5.15 6.81 1.16
CA HIS A 69 -5.90 5.58 1.07
C HIS A 69 -6.69 5.45 -0.24
N GLU A 70 -7.36 6.52 -0.66
CA GLU A 70 -8.07 6.57 -1.93
C GLU A 70 -7.14 6.37 -3.13
N GLY A 71 -5.96 6.98 -3.12
CA GLY A 71 -4.95 6.78 -4.16
C GLY A 71 -4.44 5.32 -4.21
N LEU A 72 -4.19 4.71 -3.06
CA LEU A 72 -3.79 3.31 -2.98
C LEU A 72 -4.87 2.37 -3.51
N ILE A 73 -6.13 2.57 -3.13
CA ILE A 73 -7.25 1.77 -3.66
C ILE A 73 -7.30 1.87 -5.19
N LYS A 74 -7.22 3.09 -5.74
CA LYS A 74 -7.22 3.28 -7.21
C LYS A 74 -6.10 2.51 -7.89
N ILE A 75 -4.87 2.55 -7.35
CA ILE A 75 -3.73 1.80 -7.89
C ILE A 75 -4.00 0.29 -7.87
N ILE A 76 -4.48 -0.22 -6.73
CA ILE A 76 -4.79 -1.64 -6.54
C ILE A 76 -5.84 -2.10 -7.55
N GLU A 77 -6.95 -1.37 -7.67
CA GLU A 77 -8.04 -1.73 -8.58
C GLU A 77 -7.65 -1.63 -10.05
N GLN A 78 -6.93 -0.57 -10.44
CA GLN A 78 -6.44 -0.42 -11.82
C GLN A 78 -5.55 -1.58 -12.23
N LYS A 79 -4.59 -1.95 -11.38
CA LYS A 79 -3.64 -3.01 -11.71
C LYS A 79 -4.25 -4.41 -11.67
N LEU A 80 -5.21 -4.67 -10.79
CA LEU A 80 -5.93 -5.94 -10.76
C LEU A 80 -6.85 -6.11 -11.97
N ASN A 81 -7.52 -5.03 -12.41
CA ASN A 81 -8.36 -5.07 -13.61
C ASN A 81 -7.55 -5.21 -14.91
N GLN A 82 -6.31 -4.71 -14.95
CA GLN A 82 -5.39 -4.91 -16.09
C GLN A 82 -4.77 -6.32 -16.14
N ALA A 83 -4.85 -7.07 -15.04
CA ALA A 83 -4.35 -8.44 -14.94
C ALA A 83 -5.45 -9.51 -15.18
N SER A 84 -6.69 -9.07 -15.43
CA SER A 84 -7.85 -9.91 -15.77
C SER A 84 -8.09 -9.91 -17.28
#